data_AF-A0A4S0K4Y9-F1
#
_entry.id   AF-A0A4S0K4Y9-F1
#
_cell.length_a   1.000
_cell.length_b   1.000
_cell.length_c   1.000
_cell.angle_alpha   90.00
_cell.angle_beta   90.00
_cell.angle_gamma   90.00
#
_symmetry.space_group_name_H-M   'P 1'
#
loop_
_entity.id
_entity.type
_entity.pdbx_description
1 polymer ?
#
loop_
_entity_poly.entity_id
_entity_poly.type
_entity_poly.pdbx_seq_one_letter_code
_entity_poly.pdbx_strand_id
1 'polypeptide(L)'
;IADLERRAVGLLPGLTLLLDVDVAVGRARANGRDLWPDRIESEQDDFFQRVRAVFRSRAQQDPQRFALIDAGQVQERVAADVVARIERWLQDGEGA
;
A
#
# COMPACT_ATOMS: atom_id res chain seq x y z
N ILE A 1 8.48 15.76 0.92
CA ILE A 1 8.24 14.58 1.80
C ILE A 1 9.37 13.56 1.70
N ALA A 2 9.68 12.99 0.53
CA ALA A 2 10.77 12.02 0.38
C ALA A 2 12.15 12.50 0.91
N ASP A 3 12.45 13.78 0.71
CA ASP A 3 13.68 14.41 1.20
C ASP A 3 13.70 14.63 2.73
N LEU A 4 12.53 14.74 3.35
CA LEU A 4 12.40 14.79 4.81
C LEU A 4 12.52 13.39 5.43
N GLU A 5 11.86 12.39 4.84
CA GLU A 5 11.94 10.98 5.26
C GLU A 5 13.40 10.49 5.30
N ARG A 6 14.17 10.75 4.23
CA ARG A 6 15.60 10.39 4.18
C ARG A 6 16.43 11.05 5.28
N ARG A 7 16.16 12.32 5.60
CA ARG A 7 16.99 13.08 6.56
C ARG A 7 16.62 12.84 8.01
N ALA A 8 15.35 12.54 8.31
CA ALA A 8 14.87 12.39 9.68
C ALA A 8 14.86 10.94 10.18
N VAL A 9 14.58 9.96 9.31
CA VAL A 9 14.50 8.54 9.70
C VAL A 9 15.82 7.81 9.44
N GLY A 10 16.51 8.15 8.35
CA GLY A 10 17.80 7.54 7.98
C GLY A 10 17.74 6.07 7.56
N LEU A 11 16.54 5.45 7.57
CA LEU A 11 16.30 4.07 7.19
C LEU A 11 15.09 3.99 6.26
N LEU A 12 15.16 3.10 5.27
CA LEU A 12 14.06 2.77 4.37
C LEU A 12 13.68 1.30 4.54
N PRO A 13 12.40 0.92 4.36
CA PRO A 13 12.02 -0.49 4.34
C PRO A 13 12.74 -1.24 3.22
N GLY A 14 13.20 -2.47 3.45
CA GLY A 14 13.73 -3.34 2.39
C GLY A 14 12.66 -3.75 1.37
N LEU A 15 11.41 -3.87 1.83
CA LEU A 15 10.24 -4.15 0.99
C LEU A 15 9.03 -3.35 1.50
N THR A 16 8.24 -2.81 0.57
CA THR A 16 6.94 -2.18 0.85
C THR A 16 5.87 -2.79 -0.05
N LEU A 17 4.91 -3.50 0.54
CA LEU A 17 3.76 -4.04 -0.15
C LEU A 17 2.67 -2.96 -0.25
N LEU A 18 2.40 -2.47 -1.46
CA LEU A 18 1.33 -1.51 -1.72
C LEU A 18 0.08 -2.26 -2.19
N LEU A 19 -0.90 -2.40 -1.29
CA LEU A 19 -2.20 -2.98 -1.59
C LEU A 19 -3.08 -1.92 -2.31
N ASP A 20 -3.14 -1.98 -3.63
CA ASP A 20 -3.90 -1.01 -4.44
C ASP A 20 -5.33 -1.49 -4.66
N VAL A 21 -6.29 -0.64 -4.34
CA VAL A 21 -7.71 -0.90 -4.53
C VAL A 21 -8.39 0.36 -5.05
N ASP A 22 -9.41 0.19 -5.89
CA ASP A 22 -10.27 1.29 -6.28
C ASP A 22 -10.94 1.91 -5.06
N VAL A 23 -10.94 3.24 -5.01
CA VAL A 23 -11.33 3.96 -3.81
C VAL A 23 -12.79 3.69 -3.41
N ALA A 24 -13.69 3.56 -4.39
CA ALA A 24 -15.08 3.18 -4.14
C ALA A 24 -15.20 1.80 -3.47
N VAL A 25 -14.41 0.82 -3.92
CA VAL A 25 -14.36 -0.54 -3.34
C VAL A 25 -13.76 -0.49 -1.93
N GLY A 26 -12.68 0.27 -1.74
CA GLY A 26 -12.04 0.48 -0.44
C GLY A 26 -13.00 1.07 0.60
N ARG A 27 -13.76 2.12 0.23
CA ARG A 27 -14.78 2.73 1.10
C ARG A 27 -15.90 1.76 1.45
N ALA A 28 -16.42 1.03 0.47
CA ALA A 28 -17.46 0.03 0.71
C ALA A 28 -17.01 -1.03 1.74
N ARG A 29 -15.72 -1.42 1.71
CA ARG A 29 -15.13 -2.37 2.67
C ARG A 29 -14.83 -1.76 4.05
N ALA A 30 -14.50 -0.48 4.12
CA ALA A 30 -14.20 0.23 5.38
C ALA A 30 -15.48 0.52 6.18
N ASN A 31 -16.53 1.01 5.51
CA ASN A 31 -17.84 1.29 6.12
C ASN A 31 -18.51 0.05 6.75
N GLY A 32 -18.09 -1.16 6.34
CA GLY A 32 -18.56 -2.42 6.92
C GLY A 32 -17.80 -2.90 8.15
N ARG A 33 -16.69 -2.24 8.54
CA ARG A 33 -15.82 -2.68 9.65
C ARG A 33 -15.99 -1.84 10.91
N ASP A 34 -16.09 -0.52 10.78
CA ASP A 34 -16.04 0.38 11.91
C ASP A 34 -17.34 1.16 12.11
N LEU A 35 -17.85 1.15 13.35
CA LEU A 35 -19.08 1.86 13.73
C LEU A 35 -18.90 3.39 13.78
N TRP A 36 -17.66 3.86 13.92
CA TRP A 36 -17.31 5.28 13.93
C TRP A 36 -16.04 5.52 13.11
N PRO A 37 -16.16 6.15 11.92
CA PRO A 37 -14.99 6.48 11.12
C PRO A 37 -14.15 7.56 11.81
N ASP A 38 -12.82 7.41 11.75
CA ASP A 38 -11.91 8.44 12.24
C ASP A 38 -11.89 9.68 11.31
N ARG A 39 -11.09 10.69 11.66
CA ARG A 39 -11.01 11.95 10.89
C ARG A 39 -10.58 11.71 9.43
N ILE A 40 -9.69 10.75 9.19
CA ILE A 40 -9.16 10.45 7.86
C ILE A 40 -10.17 9.61 7.07
N GLU A 41 -10.79 8.63 7.72
CA GLU A 41 -11.84 7.78 7.15
C GLU A 41 -13.08 8.58 6.73
N SER A 42 -13.33 9.72 7.39
CA SER A 42 -14.41 10.67 7.08
C SER A 42 -14.11 11.62 5.92
N GLU A 43 -12.91 11.57 5.32
CA GLU A 43 -12.53 12.44 4.20
C GLU A 43 -13.31 12.11 2.90
N GLN A 44 -13.32 13.06 1.97
CA GLN A 44 -14.04 12.91 0.71
C GLN A 44 -13.32 12.03 -0.31
N ASP A 45 -14.07 11.54 -1.30
CA ASP A 45 -13.58 10.67 -2.36
C ASP A 45 -12.28 11.12 -3.02
N ASP A 46 -12.21 12.42 -3.34
CA ASP A 46 -11.06 13.05 -3.99
C ASP A 46 -9.79 13.01 -3.14
N PHE A 47 -9.92 13.07 -1.81
CA PHE A 47 -8.77 12.94 -0.91
C PHE A 47 -8.09 11.59 -1.12
N PHE A 48 -8.88 10.52 -1.07
CA PHE A 48 -8.36 9.17 -1.22
C PHE A 48 -7.87 8.88 -2.65
N GLN A 49 -8.48 9.48 -3.68
CA GLN A 49 -7.96 9.41 -5.05
C GLN A 49 -6.55 10.03 -5.15
N ARG A 50 -6.34 11.20 -4.53
CA ARG A 50 -5.00 11.82 -4.47
C ARG A 50 -4.01 10.96 -3.68
N VAL A 51 -4.42 10.40 -2.56
CA VAL A 51 -3.58 9.49 -1.76
C VAL A 51 -3.15 8.28 -2.59
N ARG A 52 -4.11 7.60 -3.25
CA ARG A 52 -3.83 6.46 -4.13
C ARG A 52 -2.84 6.83 -5.24
N ALA A 53 -3.06 7.97 -5.90
CA ALA A 53 -2.17 8.45 -6.96
C ALA A 53 -0.74 8.68 -6.47
N VAL A 54 -0.56 9.26 -5.28
CA VAL A 54 0.77 9.49 -4.68
C VAL A 54 1.47 8.16 -4.37
N PHE A 55 0.77 7.19 -3.79
CA PHE A 55 1.36 5.87 -3.51
C PHE A 55 1.74 5.11 -4.79
N ARG A 56 0.87 5.13 -5.81
CA ARG A 56 1.19 4.53 -7.12
C ARG A 56 2.39 5.21 -7.78
N SER A 57 2.49 6.54 -7.71
CA SER A 57 3.66 7.27 -8.21
C SER A 57 4.93 6.87 -7.47
N ARG A 58 4.89 6.69 -6.15
CA ARG A 58 6.04 6.21 -5.36
C ARG A 58 6.45 4.80 -5.75
N ALA A 59 5.48 3.90 -5.97
CA ALA A 59 5.76 2.55 -6.42
C ALA A 59 6.41 2.50 -7.82
N GLN A 60 6.03 3.42 -8.71
CA GLN A 60 6.66 3.58 -10.03
C GLN A 60 8.07 4.16 -9.95
N GLN A 61 8.33 5.06 -9.00
CA GLN A 61 9.64 5.71 -8.82
C GLN A 61 10.68 4.79 -8.17
N ASP A 62 10.24 3.78 -7.41
CA ASP A 62 11.10 2.87 -6.66
C ASP A 62 10.56 1.42 -6.72
N PRO A 63 10.55 0.80 -7.91
CA PRO A 63 9.94 -0.52 -8.13
C PRO A 63 10.74 -1.67 -7.51
N GLN A 64 11.99 -1.43 -7.10
CA GLN A 64 12.78 -2.42 -6.38
C GLN A 64 12.25 -2.57 -4.94
N ARG A 65 11.96 -1.45 -4.27
CA ARG A 65 11.45 -1.44 -2.90
C ARG A 65 9.94 -1.64 -2.81
N PHE A 66 9.17 -1.12 -3.77
CA PHE A 66 7.71 -1.25 -3.75
C PHE A 66 7.23 -2.43 -4.60
N ALA A 67 6.31 -3.19 -4.03
CA ALA A 67 5.57 -4.21 -4.74
C ALA A 67 4.08 -3.87 -4.73
N LEU A 68 3.53 -3.61 -5.91
CA LEU A 68 2.11 -3.36 -6.08
C LEU A 68 1.34 -4.69 -6.07
N ILE A 69 0.33 -4.80 -5.21
CA ILE A 69 -0.57 -5.95 -5.13
C ILE A 69 -1.99 -5.46 -5.42
N ASP A 70 -2.69 -6.16 -6.32
CA ASP A 70 -4.09 -5.85 -6.65
C ASP A 70 -5.01 -6.30 -5.51
N ALA A 71 -5.43 -5.34 -4.69
CA ALA A 71 -6.36 -5.57 -3.59
C ALA A 71 -7.82 -5.45 -4.00
N GLY A 72 -8.14 -5.26 -5.29
CA GLY A 72 -9.49 -5.34 -5.83
C GLY A 72 -10.05 -6.78 -5.86
N GLN A 73 -9.17 -7.77 -5.79
CA GLN A 73 -9.51 -9.19 -5.80
C GLN A 73 -10.20 -9.65 -4.50
N VAL A 74 -10.59 -10.93 -4.47
CA VAL A 74 -11.06 -11.62 -3.25
C VAL A 74 -9.90 -11.80 -2.27
N GLN A 75 -10.22 -11.80 -0.97
CA GLN A 75 -9.23 -11.75 0.12
C GLN A 75 -8.18 -12.86 0.03
N GLU A 76 -8.59 -14.08 -0.35
CA GLU A 76 -7.72 -15.24 -0.45
C GLU A 76 -6.65 -15.06 -1.53
N ARG A 77 -7.01 -14.39 -2.64
CA ARG A 77 -6.08 -14.13 -3.75
C ARG A 77 -5.09 -13.04 -3.39
N VAL A 78 -5.57 -11.96 -2.74
CA VAL A 78 -4.70 -10.91 -2.21
C VAL A 78 -3.67 -11.49 -1.22
N ALA A 79 -4.11 -12.38 -0.32
CA ALA A 79 -3.22 -13.03 0.64
C ALA A 79 -2.18 -13.92 -0.06
N ALA A 80 -2.59 -14.70 -1.06
CA ALA A 80 -1.68 -15.52 -1.85
C ALA A 80 -0.62 -14.68 -2.58
N ASP A 81 -1.02 -13.57 -3.20
CA ASP A 81 -0.12 -12.67 -3.92
C ASP A 81 0.89 -12.00 -2.97
N VAL A 82 0.44 -11.60 -1.77
CA VAL A 82 1.31 -11.07 -0.71
C VAL A 82 2.36 -12.09 -0.28
N VAL A 83 1.94 -13.32 0.03
CA VAL A 83 2.86 -14.39 0.46
C VAL A 83 3.87 -14.68 -0.64
N ALA A 84 3.42 -14.88 -1.88
CA ALA A 84 4.30 -15.15 -3.01
C ALA A 84 5.32 -14.03 -3.24
N ARG A 85 4.93 -12.76 -3.01
CA ARG A 85 5.86 -11.63 -3.15
C ARG A 85 6.91 -11.60 -2.05
N ILE A 86 6.53 -11.89 -0.80
CA ILE A 86 7.45 -11.97 0.34
C ILE A 86 8.43 -13.13 0.13
N GLU A 87 7.95 -14.31 -0.25
CA GLU A 87 8.79 -15.48 -0.52
C GLU A 87 9.84 -15.18 -1.59
N ARG A 88 9.44 -14.52 -2.69
CA ARG A 88 10.37 -14.08 -3.73
C ARG A 88 11.43 -13.13 -3.19
N TRP A 89 11.02 -12.12 -2.42
CA TRP A 89 11.96 -11.16 -1.85
C TRP A 89 12.98 -11.82 -0.89
N LEU A 90 12.55 -12.81 -0.12
CA LEU A 90 13.46 -13.60 0.74
C LEU A 90 14.43 -14.47 -0.07
N GLN A 91 14.00 -15.01 -1.21
CA GLN A 91 14.85 -15.81 -2.12
C GLN A 91 15.89 -14.96 -2.85
N ASP A 92 15.55 -13.71 -3.17
CA ASP A 92 16.43 -12.78 -3.88
C ASP A 92 17.61 -12.27 -3.01
N GLY A 93 17.68 -12.69 -1.73
CA GLY A 93 18.82 -12.42 -0.84
C GLY A 93 18.84 -11.01 -0.23
N GLU A 94 17.83 -10.19 -0.47
CA GLU A 94 17.67 -8.84 0.12
C GLU A 94 17.09 -8.86 1.54
N GLY A 95 16.91 -10.06 2.12
CA GLY A 95 16.39 -10.29 3.46
C GLY A 95 17.42 -10.28 4.59
N ALA A 96 18.65 -9.80 4.36
CA ALA A 96 19.72 -9.70 5.37
C ALA A 96 20.23 -8.27 5.55
#